data_AF-A0A6B2TPZ6-F1
#
_entry.id   AF-A0A6B2TPZ6-F1
#
_cell.length_a   1.000
_cell.length_b   1.000
_cell.length_c   1.000
_cell.angle_alpha   90.00
_cell.angle_beta   90.00
_cell.angle_gamma   90.00
#
_symmetry.space_group_name_H-M   'P 1'
#
loop_
_entity.id
_entity.type
_entity.pdbx_description
1 polymer ?
#
loop_
_entity_poly.entity_id
_entity_poly.type
_entity_poly.pdbx_seq_one_letter_code
_entity_poly.pdbx_strand_id
1 'polypeptide(L)'
;MAETKREIERKYDVKAGTELPDLTGVTGVAGVVDKGTADLDAVYWDTPDQRLAAASITLRRRTGGHDAGWHLKLPVSLADGVRDEVHAPLSDTVP
;
A
#
# COMPACT_ATOMS: atom_id res chain seq x y z
N MET A 1 -14.16 -9.74 8.13
CA MET A 1 -14.66 -9.92 6.75
C MET A 1 -13.76 -9.13 5.82
N ALA A 2 -13.70 -9.49 4.54
CA ALA A 2 -12.91 -8.74 3.57
C ALA A 2 -13.66 -7.48 3.14
N GLU A 3 -12.92 -6.41 2.85
CA GLU A 3 -13.46 -5.12 2.38
C GLU A 3 -12.76 -4.72 1.08
N THR A 4 -13.48 -4.04 0.19
CA THR A 4 -12.94 -3.56 -1.09
C THR A 4 -13.01 -2.05 -1.16
N LYS A 5 -11.91 -1.42 -1.57
CA LYS A 5 -11.83 0.04 -1.77
C LYS A 5 -11.08 0.37 -3.07
N ARG A 6 -11.45 1.50 -3.67
CA ARG A 6 -10.70 2.15 -4.76
C ARG A 6 -9.59 2.99 -4.14
N GLU A 7 -8.34 2.65 -4.41
CA GLU A 7 -7.17 3.42 -4.00
C GLU A 7 -6.62 4.26 -5.15
N ILE A 8 -6.21 5.49 -4.82
CA ILE A 8 -5.47 6.39 -5.70
C ILE A 8 -4.20 6.81 -4.93
N GLU A 9 -3.04 6.34 -5.38
CA GLU A 9 -1.76 6.59 -4.70
C GLU A 9 -0.75 7.26 -5.65
N ARG A 10 0.05 8.17 -5.10
CA ARG A 10 1.25 8.72 -5.76
C ARG A 10 2.46 8.45 -4.89
N LYS A 11 3.49 7.87 -5.50
CA LYS A 11 4.76 7.55 -4.84
C LYS A 11 5.88 8.40 -5.44
N TYR A 12 6.71 8.92 -4.57
CA TYR A 12 7.87 9.72 -4.91
C TYR A 12 9.10 9.05 -4.30
N ASP A 13 10.16 8.91 -5.09
CA ASP A 13 11.45 8.39 -4.62
C ASP A 13 12.38 9.57 -4.31
N VAL A 14 13.10 9.48 -3.19
CA VAL A 14 14.00 10.53 -2.70
C VAL A 14 15.32 9.92 -2.27
N LYS A 15 16.39 10.71 -2.31
CA LYS A 15 17.70 10.25 -1.84
C LYS A 15 17.65 9.94 -0.34
N ALA A 16 18.41 8.95 0.11
CA ALA A 16 18.59 8.68 1.53
C ALA A 16 19.05 9.94 2.28
N GLY A 17 18.47 10.18 3.47
CA GLY A 17 18.72 11.39 4.27
C GLY A 17 17.97 12.64 3.81
N THR A 18 17.12 12.55 2.77
CA THR A 18 16.20 13.65 2.42
C THR A 18 15.17 13.81 3.55
N GLU A 19 15.15 14.98 4.17
CA GLU A 19 14.10 15.34 5.14
C GLU A 19 12.85 15.83 4.39
N LEU A 20 11.67 15.58 4.99
CA LEU A 20 10.44 16.16 4.49
C LEU A 20 10.48 17.69 4.70
N PRO A 21 10.16 18.50 3.67
CA PRO A 21 10.02 19.93 3.87
C PRO A 21 8.83 20.23 4.79
N ASP A 22 8.79 21.43 5.38
CA ASP A 22 7.61 21.88 6.11
C ASP A 22 6.40 22.00 5.17
N LEU A 23 5.48 21.05 5.29
CA LEU A 23 4.29 20.98 4.46
C LEU A 23 3.20 21.97 4.88
N THR A 24 3.31 22.62 6.04
CA THR A 24 2.31 23.59 6.51
C THR A 24 2.27 24.86 5.63
N GLY A 25 3.35 25.13 4.87
CA GLY A 25 3.40 26.22 3.90
C GLY A 25 2.66 25.94 2.58
N VAL A 26 2.15 24.73 2.36
CA VAL A 26 1.44 24.35 1.13
C VAL A 26 -0.03 24.76 1.22
N THR A 27 -0.51 25.53 0.23
CA THR A 27 -1.92 25.94 0.13
C THR A 27 -2.87 24.75 0.20
N GLY A 28 -3.79 24.78 1.17
CA GLY A 28 -4.79 23.74 1.38
C GLY A 28 -4.44 22.72 2.47
N VAL A 29 -3.21 22.75 3.02
CA VAL A 29 -2.84 21.92 4.17
C VAL A 29 -3.37 22.56 5.46
N ALA A 30 -4.25 21.86 6.17
CA ALA A 30 -4.82 22.34 7.44
C ALA A 30 -3.90 22.10 8.65
N GLY A 31 -2.97 21.14 8.55
CA GLY A 31 -2.02 20.81 9.59
C GLY A 31 -1.22 19.56 9.25
N VAL A 32 -0.08 19.39 9.93
CA VAL A 32 0.79 18.22 9.81
C VAL A 32 0.83 17.53 11.17
N VAL A 33 0.61 16.21 11.18
CA VAL A 33 0.63 15.39 12.40
C VAL A 33 1.65 14.29 12.21
N ASP A 34 2.66 14.25 13.06
CA ASP A 34 3.61 13.14 13.13
C ASP A 34 2.91 11.89 13.71
N LYS A 35 3.02 10.77 12.99
CA LYS A 35 2.49 9.46 13.39
C LYS A 35 3.57 8.52 13.92
N GLY A 36 4.82 8.98 13.96
CA GLY A 36 5.99 8.18 14.28
C GLY A 36 6.34 7.20 13.17
N THR A 37 7.44 6.48 13.40
CA THR A 37 7.91 5.41 12.52
C THR A 37 7.17 4.11 12.82
N ALA A 38 6.76 3.40 11.77
CA ALA A 38 6.23 2.04 11.89
C ALA A 38 7.10 1.08 11.08
N ASP A 39 7.51 -0.02 11.71
CA ASP A 39 8.16 -1.13 11.03
C ASP A 39 7.10 -1.99 10.34
N LEU A 40 7.25 -2.18 9.04
CA LEU A 40 6.33 -2.95 8.20
C LEU A 40 7.08 -4.13 7.59
N ASP A 41 6.57 -5.33 7.79
CA ASP A 41 7.08 -6.55 7.15
C ASP A 41 6.00 -7.10 6.21
N ALA A 42 6.36 -7.35 4.95
CA ALA A 42 5.42 -7.80 3.94
C ALA A 42 5.97 -9.00 3.16
N VAL A 43 5.22 -10.10 3.20
CA VAL A 43 5.47 -11.30 2.39
C VAL A 43 4.58 -11.25 1.15
N TYR A 44 5.20 -11.31 -0.02
CA TYR A 44 4.53 -11.29 -1.31
C TYR A 44 4.36 -12.71 -1.83
N TRP A 45 3.18 -12.98 -2.37
CA TRP A 45 2.82 -14.28 -2.91
C TRP A 45 2.59 -14.17 -4.41
N ASP A 46 3.08 -15.16 -5.13
CA ASP A 46 2.83 -15.36 -6.55
C ASP A 46 2.85 -16.86 -6.87
N THR A 47 2.51 -17.23 -8.10
CA THR A 47 2.69 -18.57 -8.63
C THR A 47 4.14 -18.75 -9.13
N PRO A 48 4.63 -20.00 -9.30
CA PRO A 48 5.97 -20.24 -9.83
C PRO A 48 6.23 -19.59 -11.20
N ASP A 49 5.18 -19.42 -12.02
CA ASP A 49 5.20 -18.75 -13.32
C ASP A 49 4.91 -17.24 -13.25
N GLN A 50 4.86 -16.64 -12.04
CA GLN A 50 4.67 -15.19 -11.80
C GLN A 50 3.37 -14.64 -12.39
N ARG A 51 2.28 -15.41 -12.32
CA ARG A 51 1.01 -15.08 -12.97
C ARG A 51 0.37 -13.80 -12.43
N LEU A 52 0.50 -13.52 -11.14
CA LEU A 52 -0.06 -12.32 -10.54
C LEU A 52 0.72 -11.09 -11.01
N ALA A 53 2.06 -11.13 -10.94
CA ALA A 53 2.90 -10.05 -11.43
C ALA A 53 2.68 -9.76 -12.92
N ALA A 54 2.59 -10.81 -13.76
CA ALA A 54 2.30 -10.67 -15.19
C ALA A 54 0.94 -10.00 -15.46
N ALA A 55 -0.05 -10.24 -14.59
CA ALA A 55 -1.36 -9.60 -14.62
C ALA A 55 -1.40 -8.25 -13.88
N SER A 56 -0.27 -7.72 -13.41
CA SER A 56 -0.20 -6.51 -12.58
C SER A 56 -1.00 -6.62 -11.27
N ILE A 57 -1.22 -7.82 -10.76
CA ILE A 57 -1.90 -8.10 -9.49
C ILE A 57 -0.84 -8.28 -8.40
N THR A 58 -1.13 -7.81 -7.18
CA THR A 58 -0.24 -7.99 -6.03
C THR A 58 -1.00 -8.59 -4.87
N LEU A 59 -0.57 -9.76 -4.39
CA LEU A 59 -1.04 -10.37 -3.16
C LEU A 59 0.06 -10.30 -2.10
N ARG A 60 -0.24 -9.72 -0.94
CA ARG A 60 0.71 -9.67 0.18
C ARG A 60 0.04 -9.89 1.54
N ARG A 61 0.77 -10.53 2.44
CA ARG A 61 0.50 -10.54 3.89
C ARG A 61 1.43 -9.52 4.53
N ARG A 62 0.89 -8.52 5.23
CA ARG A 62 1.67 -7.50 5.91
C ARG A 62 1.45 -7.54 7.42
N THR A 63 2.52 -7.41 8.18
CA THR A 63 2.52 -7.22 9.63
C THR A 63 3.13 -5.87 9.99
N GLY A 64 2.82 -5.39 11.20
CA GLY A 64 3.23 -4.07 11.66
C GLY A 64 2.33 -2.93 11.15
N GLY A 65 2.41 -1.78 11.83
CA GLY A 65 1.55 -0.63 11.55
C GLY A 65 0.06 -0.85 11.85
N HIS A 66 -0.76 0.12 11.44
CA HIS A 66 -2.21 0.14 11.67
C HIS A 66 -3.02 -0.58 10.59
N ASP A 67 -2.36 -1.01 9.51
CA ASP A 67 -2.94 -1.60 8.31
C ASP A 67 -2.35 -3.00 8.08
N ALA A 68 -2.20 -3.76 9.16
CA ALA A 68 -1.73 -5.14 9.14
C ALA A 68 -2.86 -6.07 8.67
N GLY A 69 -2.55 -6.94 7.71
CA GLY A 69 -3.56 -7.76 7.06
C GLY A 69 -3.10 -8.38 5.75
N TRP A 70 -4.05 -9.01 5.07
CA TRP A 70 -3.91 -9.45 3.69
C TRP A 70 -4.40 -8.36 2.74
N HIS A 71 -3.63 -8.12 1.69
CA HIS A 71 -3.91 -7.11 0.68
C HIS A 71 -3.82 -7.73 -0.71
N LEU A 72 -4.90 -7.61 -1.48
CA LEU A 72 -4.93 -7.95 -2.90
C LEU A 72 -5.19 -6.68 -3.70
N LYS A 73 -4.17 -6.20 -4.43
CA LYS A 73 -4.31 -5.06 -5.33
C LYS A 73 -4.56 -5.52 -6.76
N LEU A 74 -5.65 -5.02 -7.34
CA LEU A 74 -6.12 -5.30 -8.70
C LEU A 74 -5.99 -4.03 -9.55
N PRO A 75 -5.51 -4.14 -10.80
CA PRO A 75 -5.44 -2.99 -11.70
C PRO A 75 -6.84 -2.49 -12.05
N VAL A 76 -7.05 -1.18 -12.01
CA VAL A 76 -8.28 -0.54 -12.50
C VAL A 76 -7.92 0.28 -13.71
N SER A 77 -8.30 -0.20 -14.90
CA SER A 77 -7.96 0.42 -16.20
C SER A 77 -6.44 0.57 -16.44
N LEU A 78 -6.06 1.30 -17.50
CA LEU A 78 -4.67 1.69 -17.78
C LEU A 78 -4.25 2.98 -17.04
N ALA A 79 -5.06 3.47 -16.09
CA ALA A 79 -4.75 4.68 -15.34
C ALA A 79 -3.71 4.41 -14.25
N ASP A 80 -2.55 5.05 -14.36
CA ASP A 80 -1.47 4.94 -13.39
C ASP A 80 -1.91 5.38 -11.98
N GLY A 81 -1.53 4.59 -10.99
CA GLY A 81 -1.78 4.89 -9.57
C GLY A 81 -3.20 4.59 -9.08
N VAL A 82 -4.09 4.03 -9.91
CA VAL A 82 -5.46 3.66 -9.52
C VAL A 82 -5.61 2.13 -9.44
N ARG A 83 -5.99 1.62 -8.27
CA ARG A 83 -6.18 0.18 -8.04
C ARG A 83 -7.37 -0.10 -7.14
N ASP A 84 -8.02 -1.24 -7.34
CA ASP A 84 -8.92 -1.79 -6.33
C ASP A 84 -8.09 -2.61 -5.35
N GLU A 85 -8.29 -2.38 -4.06
CA GLU A 85 -7.69 -3.19 -3.01
C GLU A 85 -8.78 -3.96 -2.28
N VAL A 86 -8.62 -5.29 -2.23
CA VAL A 86 -9.33 -6.14 -1.28
C VAL A 86 -8.45 -6.33 -0.07
N HIS A 87 -8.91 -5.87 1.09
CA HIS A 87 -8.25 -6.03 2.38
C HIS A 87 -8.97 -7.07 3.22
N ALA A 88 -8.22 -7.92 3.90
CA ALA A 88 -8.75 -8.87 4.88
C ALA A 88 -7.88 -8.88 6.15
N PRO A 89 -8.45 -9.19 7.33
CA PRO A 89 -7.70 -9.23 8.58
C PRO A 89 -6.48 -10.14 8.52
N LEU A 90 -5.48 -9.85 9.36
CA LEU A 90 -4.28 -10.67 9.45
C LEU A 90 -4.61 -12.10 9.90
N SER A 91 -4.13 -13.07 9.14
CA SER A 91 -4.21 -14.51 9.42
C SER A 91 -2.98 -15.23 8.89
N ASP A 92 -2.74 -16.46 9.34
CA ASP A 92 -1.59 -17.25 8.88
C ASP A 92 -1.83 -17.91 7.52
N THR A 93 -3.09 -18.15 7.17
CA THR A 93 -3.50 -18.68 5.87
C THR A 93 -4.15 -17.60 5.02
N VAL A 94 -4.13 -17.80 3.70
CA VAL A 94 -4.91 -16.97 2.77
C VAL A 94 -6.40 -17.03 3.18
N PRO A 95 -7.10 -15.90 3.29
CA PRO A 95 -8.52 -15.83 3.65
C PRO A 95 -9.46 -16.50 2.64
#